data_AF-A0A0G1DWB0-F1
#
_entry.id   AF-A0A0G1DWB0-F1
#
_cell.length_a   1.000
_cell.length_b   1.000
_cell.length_c   1.000
_cell.angle_alpha   90.00
_cell.angle_beta   90.00
_cell.angle_gamma   90.00
#
_symmetry.space_group_name_H-M   'P 1'
#
loop_
_entity.id
_entity.type
_entity.pdbx_description
1 polymer ?
#
loop_
_entity_poly.entity_id
_entity_poly.type
_entity_poly.pdbx_seq_one_letter_code
_entity_poly.pdbx_strand_id
1 'polypeptide(L)'
;MPVITMQQVLLKKTQQSKDFLRNVEICVKRLVVLPILLLFLSGCRARVAKAPNNLVNSAELFEARHADLPFPVDSQIQIASSREDVNSNDVLVEELCTYKVAQSVETVCNFYRGEMERWGWQELLASGSADEYMFVFQKPGKRCVAIHILNDTQRKRSKSSRSTVSVFLQ
;
A
#
# COMPACT_ATOMS: atom_id res chain seq x y z
N MET A 1 69.66 -30.88 16.26
CA MET A 1 68.83 -31.27 15.10
C MET A 1 67.76 -32.25 15.57
N PRO A 2 66.47 -31.91 15.58
CA PRO A 2 65.43 -32.91 15.86
C PRO A 2 65.07 -33.67 14.58
N VAL A 3 65.21 -35.00 14.63
CA VAL A 3 64.80 -35.94 13.60
C VAL A 3 63.28 -36.10 13.69
N ILE A 4 62.55 -35.47 12.77
CA ILE A 4 61.11 -35.68 12.63
C ILE A 4 60.93 -37.05 11.97
N THR A 5 60.54 -38.05 12.77
CA THR A 5 60.26 -39.42 12.31
C THR A 5 59.08 -39.43 11.35
N MET A 6 59.20 -40.14 10.21
CA MET A 6 58.19 -40.21 9.13
C MET A 6 56.75 -40.53 9.60
N GLN A 7 56.57 -41.23 10.72
CA GLN A 7 55.25 -41.49 11.31
C GLN A 7 54.49 -40.21 11.71
N GLN A 8 55.19 -39.18 12.19
CA GLN A 8 54.57 -37.90 12.55
C GLN A 8 54.08 -37.12 11.32
N VAL A 9 54.75 -37.28 10.16
CA VAL A 9 54.34 -36.66 8.90
C VAL A 9 53.09 -37.34 8.32
N LEU A 10 53.01 -38.67 8.42
CA LEU A 10 51.85 -39.46 7.97
C LEU A 10 50.59 -39.20 8.81
N LEU A 11 50.73 -39.09 10.14
CA LEU A 11 49.63 -38.72 11.03
C LEU A 11 49.13 -37.30 10.76
N LYS A 12 50.02 -36.34 10.49
CA LYS A 12 49.63 -34.96 10.15
C LYS A 12 48.85 -34.87 8.84
N LYS A 13 49.25 -35.65 7.81
CA LYS A 13 48.54 -35.68 6.51
C LYS A 13 47.14 -36.29 6.61
N THR A 14 46.96 -37.34 7.42
CA THR A 14 45.65 -37.99 7.59
C THR A 14 44.68 -37.14 8.41
N GLN A 15 45.17 -36.40 9.40
CA GLN A 15 44.37 -35.42 10.16
C GLN A 15 43.89 -34.26 9.24
N GLN A 16 44.82 -33.70 8.46
CA GLN A 16 44.53 -32.58 7.55
C GLN A 16 43.53 -32.94 6.43
N SER A 17 43.56 -34.19 5.96
CA SER A 17 42.60 -34.71 4.98
C SER A 17 41.20 -34.84 5.56
N LYS A 18 41.06 -35.28 6.81
CA LYS A 18 39.75 -35.38 7.49
C LYS A 18 39.12 -34.01 7.76
N ASP A 19 39.92 -33.03 8.17
CA ASP A 19 39.44 -31.67 8.42
C ASP A 19 39.04 -30.95 7.11
N PHE A 20 39.74 -31.22 6.00
CA PHE A 20 39.36 -30.72 4.68
C PHE A 20 38.02 -31.31 4.21
N LEU A 21 37.83 -32.63 4.33
CA LEU A 21 36.57 -33.28 3.95
C LEU A 21 35.38 -32.78 4.78
N ARG A 22 35.59 -32.51 6.08
CA ARG A 22 34.55 -31.96 6.96
C ARG A 22 34.15 -30.53 6.57
N ASN A 23 35.12 -29.69 6.20
CA ASN A 23 34.86 -28.34 5.73
C ASN A 23 34.19 -28.31 4.35
N VAL A 24 34.52 -29.26 3.46
CA VAL A 24 33.82 -29.43 2.17
C VAL A 24 32.36 -29.83 2.39
N GLU A 25 32.08 -30.75 3.31
CA GLU A 25 30.71 -31.18 3.60
C GLU A 25 29.84 -30.04 4.19
N ILE A 26 30.43 -29.18 5.03
CA ILE A 26 29.76 -27.98 5.57
C ILE A 26 29.53 -26.94 4.46
N CYS A 27 30.52 -26.73 3.57
CA CYS A 27 30.37 -25.82 2.44
C CYS A 27 29.30 -26.31 1.45
N VAL A 28 29.24 -27.61 1.14
CA VAL A 28 28.24 -28.18 0.23
C VAL A 28 26.84 -28.08 0.82
N LYS A 29 26.66 -28.38 2.12
CA LYS A 29 25.36 -28.21 2.80
C LYS A 29 24.90 -26.75 2.79
N ARG A 30 25.80 -25.78 2.98
CA ARG A 30 25.47 -24.34 2.89
C ARG A 30 25.19 -23.88 1.45
N LEU A 31 25.87 -24.45 0.45
CA LEU A 31 25.71 -24.11 -0.97
C LEU A 31 24.37 -24.57 -1.54
N VAL A 32 23.79 -25.66 -1.02
CA VAL A 32 22.51 -26.21 -1.50
C VAL A 32 21.30 -25.60 -0.77
N VAL A 33 21.44 -25.22 0.51
CA VAL A 33 20.33 -24.63 1.28
C VAL A 33 20.02 -23.19 0.85
N LEU A 34 21.04 -22.43 0.42
CA LEU A 34 20.87 -21.04 -0.02
C LEU A 34 19.98 -20.87 -1.28
N PRO A 35 20.14 -21.64 -2.38
CA PRO A 35 19.27 -21.51 -3.55
C PRO A 35 17.84 -21.99 -3.28
N ILE A 36 17.64 -22.98 -2.39
CA ILE A 36 16.29 -23.43 -2.00
C ILE A 36 15.58 -22.33 -1.21
N LEU A 37 16.26 -21.64 -0.29
CA LEU A 37 15.70 -20.49 0.44
C LEU A 37 15.36 -19.32 -0.50
N LEU A 38 16.16 -19.08 -1.53
CA LEU A 38 15.89 -18.06 -2.56
C LEU A 38 14.68 -18.42 -3.46
N LEU A 39 14.39 -19.71 -3.68
CA LEU A 39 13.17 -20.14 -4.36
C LEU A 39 11.92 -19.86 -3.52
N PHE A 40 11.99 -19.95 -2.18
CA PHE A 40 10.85 -19.57 -1.31
C PHE A 40 10.67 -18.05 -1.19
N LEU A 41 11.73 -17.24 -1.31
CA LEU A 41 11.63 -15.78 -1.26
C LEU A 41 11.19 -15.13 -2.57
N SER A 42 11.27 -15.84 -3.70
CA SER A 42 10.79 -15.34 -5.00
C SER A 42 9.27 -15.53 -5.22
N GLY A 43 8.56 -16.20 -4.29
CA GLY A 43 7.10 -16.32 -4.28
C GLY A 43 6.34 -15.07 -3.80
N CYS A 44 7.03 -14.08 -3.22
CA CYS A 44 6.46 -12.78 -2.83
C CYS A 44 6.79 -11.66 -3.83
N ARG A 45 7.09 -12.00 -5.09
CA ARG A 45 7.11 -10.97 -6.14
C ARG A 45 5.66 -10.61 -6.45
N ALA A 46 5.25 -9.47 -5.89
CA ALA A 46 4.02 -8.78 -6.24
C ALA A 46 3.78 -8.90 -7.74
N ARG A 47 2.61 -9.43 -8.11
CA ARG A 47 2.09 -9.30 -9.47
C ARG A 47 1.98 -7.80 -9.73
N VAL A 48 3.02 -7.21 -10.32
CA VAL A 48 2.83 -6.05 -11.18
C VAL A 48 2.05 -6.60 -12.35
N ALA A 49 0.72 -6.65 -12.18
CA ALA A 49 -0.20 -6.83 -13.28
C ALA A 49 0.15 -5.69 -14.24
N LYS A 50 0.77 -6.06 -15.36
CA LYS A 50 0.85 -5.22 -16.54
C LYS A 50 -0.57 -4.75 -16.78
N ALA A 51 -0.83 -3.45 -16.59
CA ALA A 51 -2.12 -2.88 -16.91
C ALA A 51 -2.45 -3.33 -18.33
N PRO A 52 -3.60 -3.99 -18.58
CA PRO A 52 -4.05 -4.12 -19.95
C PRO A 52 -4.21 -2.69 -20.45
N ASN A 53 -3.45 -2.33 -21.47
CA ASN A 53 -3.69 -1.16 -22.31
C ASN A 53 -5.01 -1.37 -23.05
N ASN A 54 -6.11 -1.54 -22.32
CA ASN A 54 -7.42 -1.26 -22.84
C ASN A 54 -7.47 0.26 -22.88
N LEU A 55 -7.26 0.80 -24.07
CA LEU A 55 -7.79 2.08 -24.49
C LEU A 55 -9.32 2.03 -24.26
N VAL A 56 -9.74 2.16 -23.01
CA VAL A 56 -11.11 2.53 -22.69
C VAL A 56 -11.25 3.91 -23.27
N ASN A 57 -12.02 4.03 -24.36
CA ASN A 57 -12.42 5.31 -24.89
C ASN A 57 -12.88 6.17 -23.71
N SER A 58 -12.22 7.31 -23.47
CA SER A 58 -12.57 8.21 -22.36
C SER A 58 -14.04 8.66 -22.40
N ALA A 59 -14.74 8.44 -23.52
CA ALA A 59 -16.15 8.67 -23.72
C ALA A 59 -17.09 7.71 -22.95
N GLU A 60 -16.62 6.55 -22.47
CA GLU A 60 -17.45 5.54 -21.76
C GLU A 60 -17.04 5.32 -20.29
N LEU A 61 -16.24 6.21 -19.70
CA LEU A 61 -16.01 6.17 -18.26
C LEU A 61 -17.26 6.69 -17.54
N PHE A 62 -17.90 5.84 -16.77
CA PHE A 62 -18.98 6.26 -15.89
C PHE A 62 -18.41 7.16 -14.79
N GLU A 63 -19.05 8.29 -14.57
CA GLU A 63 -18.75 9.18 -13.46
C GLU A 63 -18.93 8.42 -12.14
N ALA A 64 -17.95 8.55 -11.24
CA ALA A 64 -18.08 7.99 -9.91
C ALA A 64 -19.20 8.73 -9.18
N ARG A 65 -20.12 8.01 -8.54
CA ARG A 65 -21.23 8.62 -7.79
C ARG A 65 -21.02 8.47 -6.29
N HIS A 66 -21.66 9.32 -5.50
CA HIS A 66 -21.72 9.17 -4.04
C HIS A 66 -22.22 7.78 -3.59
N ALA A 67 -23.13 7.15 -4.34
CA ALA A 67 -23.62 5.79 -4.09
C ALA A 67 -22.55 4.70 -4.29
N ASP A 68 -21.44 5.01 -4.95
CA ASP A 68 -20.32 4.10 -5.18
C ASP A 68 -19.26 4.17 -4.08
N LEU A 69 -19.53 4.97 -3.04
CA LEU A 69 -18.61 5.22 -1.94
C LEU A 69 -19.18 4.76 -0.59
N PRO A 70 -18.34 4.10 0.22
CA PRO A 70 -18.66 3.75 1.58
C PRO A 70 -18.54 5.00 2.48
N PHE A 71 -19.43 5.11 3.48
CA PHE A 71 -19.38 6.15 4.50
C PHE A 71 -19.28 5.51 5.88
N PRO A 72 -18.40 6.00 6.78
CA PRO A 72 -18.36 5.53 8.16
C PRO A 72 -19.71 5.68 8.86
N VAL A 73 -20.00 4.77 9.80
CA VAL A 73 -21.15 4.91 10.70
C VAL A 73 -21.00 6.23 11.46
N ASP A 74 -22.12 6.95 11.62
CA ASP A 74 -22.20 8.28 12.25
C ASP A 74 -21.65 9.47 11.42
N SER A 75 -21.51 9.30 10.10
CA SER A 75 -21.14 10.40 9.20
C SER A 75 -22.21 11.50 9.17
N GLN A 76 -21.81 12.73 9.51
CA GLN A 76 -22.66 13.92 9.38
C GLN A 76 -22.40 14.59 8.04
N ILE A 77 -23.20 14.21 7.04
CA ILE A 77 -23.01 14.63 5.64
C ILE A 77 -23.43 16.10 5.43
N GLN A 78 -22.55 16.87 4.81
CA GLN A 78 -22.75 18.26 4.38
C GLN A 78 -22.43 18.35 2.89
N ILE A 79 -23.44 18.22 2.04
CA ILE A 79 -23.27 18.37 0.60
C ILE A 79 -23.21 19.87 0.30
N ALA A 80 -22.08 20.34 -0.22
CA ALA A 80 -21.90 21.72 -0.64
C ALA A 80 -21.71 21.74 -2.16
N SER A 81 -22.74 22.19 -2.89
CA SER A 81 -22.61 22.46 -4.33
C SER A 81 -22.07 23.87 -4.53
N SER A 82 -20.83 24.04 -4.99
CA SER A 82 -20.36 25.35 -5.45
C SER A 82 -20.86 25.57 -6.89
N ARG A 83 -21.79 26.52 -7.06
CA ARG A 83 -22.18 27.01 -8.37
C ARG A 83 -21.26 28.17 -8.72
N GLU A 84 -20.32 27.97 -9.65
CA GLU A 84 -19.60 29.09 -10.26
C GLU A 84 -20.44 29.64 -11.41
N ASP A 85 -21.14 30.76 -11.16
CA ASP A 85 -21.81 31.53 -12.19
C ASP A 85 -20.76 32.29 -13.00
N VAL A 86 -20.08 31.61 -13.93
CA VAL A 86 -19.23 32.28 -14.93
C VAL A 86 -19.88 32.11 -16.30
N ASN A 87 -20.32 33.26 -16.81
CA ASN A 87 -20.78 33.48 -18.17
C ASN A 87 -19.80 32.82 -19.17
N SER A 88 -20.32 32.00 -20.09
CA SER A 88 -19.63 31.28 -21.20
C SER A 88 -19.30 29.79 -20.93
N ASN A 89 -20.11 28.90 -21.54
CA ASN A 89 -19.86 27.51 -21.97
C ASN A 89 -18.95 26.60 -21.11
N ASP A 90 -19.59 25.56 -20.55
CA ASP A 90 -19.06 24.43 -19.77
C ASP A 90 -18.47 24.75 -18.39
N VAL A 91 -19.37 24.97 -17.43
CA VAL A 91 -19.08 24.96 -16.00
C VAL A 91 -19.12 23.52 -15.49
N LEU A 92 -17.95 22.93 -15.21
CA LEU A 92 -17.85 21.69 -14.44
C LEU A 92 -18.29 21.98 -13.00
N VAL A 93 -19.49 21.53 -12.64
CA VAL A 93 -19.95 21.52 -11.25
C VAL A 93 -19.22 20.37 -10.56
N GLU A 94 -18.07 20.63 -9.93
CA GLU A 94 -17.44 19.64 -9.06
C GLU A 94 -18.32 19.47 -7.80
N GLU A 95 -19.08 18.37 -7.75
CA GLU A 95 -19.93 18.04 -6.59
C GLU A 95 -19.04 17.61 -5.42
N LEU A 96 -18.66 18.57 -4.56
CA LEU A 96 -17.87 18.31 -3.37
C LEU A 96 -18.76 17.82 -2.21
N CYS A 97 -18.63 16.55 -1.85
CA CYS A 97 -19.25 16.03 -0.64
C CYS A 97 -18.28 16.11 0.54
N THR A 98 -18.63 16.91 1.53
CA THR A 98 -17.87 17.01 2.78
C THR A 98 -18.69 16.44 3.93
N TYR A 99 -18.08 15.73 4.85
CA TYR A 99 -18.79 15.22 6.03
C TYR A 99 -17.86 15.12 7.24
N LYS A 100 -18.45 15.07 8.44
CA LYS A 100 -17.71 14.97 9.71
C LYS A 100 -17.94 13.61 10.36
N VAL A 101 -16.89 13.09 11.00
CA VAL A 101 -16.90 11.82 11.73
C VAL A 101 -16.23 11.95 13.09
N ALA A 102 -16.76 11.25 14.09
CA ALA A 102 -16.23 11.21 15.46
C ALA A 102 -15.11 10.16 15.62
N GLN A 103 -14.21 10.10 14.65
CA GLN A 103 -13.11 9.13 14.57
C GLN A 103 -11.79 9.87 14.31
N SER A 104 -10.66 9.22 14.60
CA SER A 104 -9.34 9.75 14.26
C SER A 104 -9.05 9.61 12.77
N VAL A 105 -8.13 10.42 12.23
CA VAL A 105 -7.66 10.33 10.84
C VAL A 105 -7.22 8.90 10.51
N GLU A 106 -6.41 8.28 11.39
CA GLU A 106 -5.96 6.90 11.23
C GLU A 106 -7.12 5.89 11.10
N THR A 107 -8.15 6.03 11.93
CA THR A 107 -9.32 5.14 11.90
C THR A 107 -10.07 5.28 10.58
N VAL A 108 -10.25 6.53 10.11
CA VAL A 108 -10.93 6.83 8.85
C VAL A 108 -10.10 6.34 7.65
N CYS A 109 -8.77 6.46 7.70
CA CYS A 109 -7.89 5.92 6.68
C CYS A 109 -7.99 4.40 6.57
N ASN A 110 -8.01 3.70 7.71
CA ASN A 110 -8.16 2.25 7.74
C ASN A 110 -9.53 1.80 7.21
N PHE A 111 -10.59 2.55 7.54
CA PHE A 111 -11.92 2.35 6.96
C PHE A 111 -11.86 2.44 5.43
N TYR A 112 -11.36 3.55 4.87
CA TYR A 112 -11.38 3.74 3.43
C TYR A 112 -10.51 2.73 2.69
N ARG A 113 -9.33 2.38 3.21
CA ARG A 113 -8.49 1.37 2.59
C ARG A 113 -9.20 0.03 2.48
N GLY A 114 -9.81 -0.45 3.57
CA GLY A 114 -10.50 -1.74 3.59
C GLY A 114 -11.81 -1.75 2.80
N GLU A 115 -12.61 -0.69 2.91
CA GLU A 115 -13.91 -0.61 2.24
C GLU A 115 -13.76 -0.41 0.73
N MET A 116 -12.88 0.50 0.31
CA MET A 116 -12.64 0.76 -1.12
C MET A 116 -12.10 -0.50 -1.80
N GLU A 117 -11.13 -1.17 -1.20
CA GLU A 117 -10.62 -2.46 -1.70
C GLU A 117 -11.74 -3.50 -1.81
N ARG A 118 -12.58 -3.65 -0.77
CA ARG A 118 -13.73 -4.58 -0.79
C ARG A 118 -14.72 -4.26 -1.92
N TRP A 119 -14.89 -2.99 -2.25
CA TRP A 119 -15.76 -2.53 -3.33
C TRP A 119 -15.09 -2.59 -4.72
N GLY A 120 -13.86 -3.10 -4.80
CA GLY A 120 -13.12 -3.29 -6.04
C GLY A 120 -12.46 -2.01 -6.56
N TRP A 121 -12.26 -1.02 -5.70
CA TRP A 121 -11.42 0.14 -5.99
C TRP A 121 -9.96 -0.19 -5.65
N GLN A 122 -9.05 0.37 -6.42
CA GLN A 122 -7.61 0.23 -6.25
C GLN A 122 -7.01 1.56 -5.82
N GLU A 123 -6.23 1.54 -4.73
CA GLU A 123 -5.44 2.69 -4.28
C GLU A 123 -4.35 3.01 -5.32
N LEU A 124 -4.38 4.21 -5.87
CA LEU A 124 -3.36 4.75 -6.77
C LEU A 124 -2.30 5.55 -6.02
N LEU A 125 -2.77 6.38 -5.08
CA LEU A 125 -1.93 7.28 -4.31
C LEU A 125 -2.49 7.38 -2.89
N ALA A 126 -1.57 7.36 -1.92
CA ALA A 126 -1.85 7.65 -0.54
C ALA A 126 -0.71 8.53 -0.02
N SER A 127 -1.05 9.69 0.54
CA SER A 127 -0.08 10.63 1.08
C SER A 127 -0.68 11.39 2.24
N GLY A 128 0.08 11.59 3.31
CA GLY A 128 -0.41 12.30 4.47
C GLY A 128 0.45 12.15 5.72
N SER A 129 -0.06 12.71 6.79
CA SER A 129 0.46 12.71 8.15
C SER A 129 -0.64 12.30 9.14
N ALA A 130 -0.36 12.39 10.44
CA ALA A 130 -1.35 12.10 11.49
C ALA A 130 -2.55 13.06 11.49
N ASP A 131 -2.38 14.28 10.98
CA ASP A 131 -3.42 15.33 11.01
C ASP A 131 -4.14 15.53 9.67
N GLU A 132 -3.58 15.03 8.57
CA GLU A 132 -4.12 15.24 7.23
C GLU A 132 -3.71 14.08 6.33
N TYR A 133 -4.64 13.54 5.56
CA TYR A 133 -4.39 12.40 4.69
C TYR A 133 -5.19 12.50 3.39
N MET A 134 -4.62 12.02 2.29
CA MET A 134 -5.24 12.01 0.98
C MET A 134 -5.08 10.65 0.32
N PHE A 135 -6.18 10.14 -0.24
CA PHE A 135 -6.20 8.97 -1.11
C PHE A 135 -6.66 9.37 -2.51
N VAL A 136 -6.16 8.64 -3.51
CA VAL A 136 -6.73 8.59 -4.86
C VAL A 136 -7.01 7.14 -5.19
N PHE A 137 -8.24 6.83 -5.56
CA PHE A 137 -8.70 5.49 -5.93
C PHE A 137 -9.13 5.44 -7.39
N GLN A 138 -8.89 4.30 -8.04
CA GLN A 138 -9.39 4.00 -9.38
C GLN A 138 -10.20 2.72 -9.39
N LYS A 139 -11.13 2.58 -10.33
CA LYS A 139 -11.85 1.34 -10.58
C LYS A 139 -12.07 1.18 -12.09
N PRO A 140 -11.87 -0.01 -12.67
CA PRO A 140 -12.10 -0.21 -14.10
C PRO A 140 -13.50 0.26 -14.52
N GLY A 141 -13.57 1.07 -15.59
CA GLY A 141 -14.82 1.61 -16.11
C GLY A 141 -15.40 2.80 -15.33
N LYS A 142 -14.68 3.30 -14.30
CA LYS A 142 -15.07 4.49 -13.55
C LYS A 142 -13.95 5.52 -13.49
N ARG A 143 -14.33 6.79 -13.40
CA ARG A 143 -13.40 7.87 -13.11
C ARG A 143 -12.87 7.75 -11.67
N CYS A 144 -11.74 8.40 -11.40
CA CYS A 144 -11.05 8.33 -10.12
C CYS A 144 -11.78 9.11 -9.03
N VAL A 145 -11.58 8.67 -7.79
CA VAL A 145 -12.10 9.35 -6.59
C VAL A 145 -10.94 9.77 -5.73
N ALA A 146 -10.90 11.05 -5.37
CA ALA A 146 -9.96 11.53 -4.36
C ALA A 146 -10.69 11.73 -3.02
N ILE A 147 -10.07 11.28 -1.94
CA ILE A 147 -10.63 11.37 -0.58
C ILE A 147 -9.60 12.08 0.28
N HIS A 148 -9.97 13.25 0.78
CA HIS A 148 -9.16 14.06 1.70
C HIS A 148 -9.72 13.97 3.11
N ILE A 149 -8.87 13.73 4.09
CA ILE A 149 -9.23 13.50 5.48
C ILE A 149 -8.40 14.46 6.33
N LEU A 150 -9.05 15.29 7.12
CA LEU A 150 -8.42 16.30 7.96
C LEU A 150 -8.82 16.10 9.41
N ASN A 151 -7.86 16.20 10.33
CA ASN A 151 -8.12 16.22 11.76
C ASN A 151 -8.79 17.54 12.16
N ASP A 152 -9.88 17.47 12.92
CA ASP A 152 -10.58 18.64 13.42
C ASP A 152 -9.83 19.21 14.63
N THR A 153 -8.81 20.03 14.36
CA THR A 153 -7.96 20.66 15.38
C THR A 153 -8.67 21.77 16.16
N GLN A 154 -9.92 22.11 15.83
CA GLN A 154 -10.68 23.23 16.41
C GLN A 154 -11.04 23.02 17.89
N ARG A 155 -10.83 21.83 18.48
CA ARG A 155 -11.10 21.59 19.91
C ARG A 155 -9.94 20.91 20.64
N LYS A 156 -8.93 21.72 21.04
CA LYS A 156 -7.90 21.35 22.03
C LYS A 156 -8.42 20.85 23.40
N ARG A 157 -9.73 20.76 23.63
CA ARG A 157 -10.36 20.40 24.91
C ARG A 157 -11.24 19.14 24.88
N SER A 158 -11.51 18.50 23.74
CA SER A 158 -12.30 17.27 23.72
C SER A 158 -11.41 16.03 23.67
N LYS A 159 -11.61 15.09 24.60
CA LYS A 159 -10.99 13.75 24.61
C LYS A 159 -11.34 12.87 23.39
N SER A 160 -12.24 13.33 22.52
CA SER A 160 -12.69 12.61 21.32
C SER A 160 -11.96 13.16 20.10
N SER A 161 -11.23 12.30 19.39
CA SER A 161 -10.73 12.58 18.04
C SER A 161 -11.90 12.77 17.08
N ARG A 162 -11.75 13.70 16.15
CA ARG A 162 -12.75 14.00 15.10
C ARG A 162 -12.04 14.30 13.81
N SER A 163 -12.65 13.92 12.69
CA SER A 163 -12.11 14.18 11.36
C SER A 163 -13.19 14.74 10.44
N THR A 164 -12.76 15.59 9.52
CA THR A 164 -13.54 16.05 8.38
C THR A 164 -13.05 15.30 7.15
N VAL A 165 -13.97 14.79 6.34
CA VAL A 165 -13.67 14.07 5.10
C VAL A 165 -14.28 14.84 3.94
N SER A 166 -13.49 15.08 2.91
CA SER A 166 -13.90 15.71 1.65
C SER A 166 -13.69 14.72 0.51
N VAL A 167 -14.73 14.48 -0.27
CA VAL A 167 -14.74 13.54 -1.39
C VAL A 167 -14.85 14.32 -2.69
N PHE A 168 -13.90 14.08 -3.58
CA PHE A 168 -13.85 14.65 -4.92
C PHE A 168 -14.08 13.52 -5.93
N LEU A 169 -15.17 13.65 -6.67
CA LEU A 169 -15.52 12.75 -7.77
C LEU A 169 -15.02 13.44 -9.05
N GLN A 170 -14.10 12.80 -9.77
CA GLN A 170 -13.65 13.29 -11.08
C GLN A 170 -14.44 12.63 -12.19
#